data_AF-A0AAX4P8U5-F1
#
_entry.id   AF-A0AAX4P8U5-F1
#
_cell.length_a   1.000
_cell.length_b   1.000
_cell.length_c   1.000
_cell.angle_alpha   90.00
_cell.angle_beta   90.00
_cell.angle_gamma   90.00
#
_symmetry.space_group_name_H-M   'P 1'
#
loop_
_entity.id
_entity.type
_entity.pdbx_description
1 polymer ?
#
loop_
_entity_poly.entity_id
_entity_poly.type
_entity_poly.pdbx_seq_one_letter_code
_entity_poly.pdbx_strand_id
1 'polypeptide(L)'
;MEGKKVLNISIEKVVCATKDGDMALPGLQSGEAFVRVELRGGTSQKVSSPSAKLKNNVLVFDTKVSLDLTDDSSELRLLLCKKKDGVASQNTVLSAAGIYVKDIIKAAPIVKYFDLFKSYGAGFGGKVKLSMTISDGSGEPESKAPAEGAAKAASPLGTDPEQTKKAKKGGFPLKLLLLAAAGGAVAVVKGMRR
;
A
#
# COMPACT_ATOMS: atom_id res chain seq x y z
N MET A 1 22.31 -25.78 -17.54
CA MET A 1 21.66 -24.46 -17.61
C MET A 1 20.68 -24.43 -16.46
N GLU A 2 20.92 -23.60 -15.45
CA GLU A 2 19.92 -23.42 -14.39
C GLU A 2 18.70 -22.73 -14.98
N GLY A 3 17.50 -23.24 -14.69
CA GLY A 3 16.26 -22.64 -15.15
C GLY A 3 16.10 -21.25 -14.56
N LYS A 4 15.57 -20.31 -15.36
CA LYS A 4 15.22 -18.97 -14.88
C LYS A 4 14.20 -19.09 -13.75
N LYS A 5 14.51 -18.53 -12.58
CA LYS A 5 13.61 -18.52 -11.41
C LYS A 5 12.84 -17.20 -11.37
N VAL A 6 11.56 -17.25 -11.01
CA VAL A 6 10.71 -16.08 -10.87
C VAL A 6 10.15 -16.03 -9.47
N LEU A 7 10.27 -14.86 -8.83
CA LEU A 7 9.65 -14.55 -7.55
C LEU A 7 8.26 -13.95 -7.80
N ASN A 8 7.22 -14.68 -7.43
CA ASN A 8 5.84 -14.22 -7.48
C ASN A 8 5.42 -13.69 -6.12
N ILE A 9 4.92 -12.46 -6.09
CA ILE A 9 4.59 -11.71 -4.87
C ILE A 9 3.14 -11.27 -4.97
N SER A 10 2.33 -11.64 -3.99
CA SER A 10 1.00 -11.08 -3.80
C SER A 10 1.02 -10.09 -2.64
N ILE A 11 0.62 -8.85 -2.92
CA ILE A 11 0.47 -7.77 -1.97
C ILE A 11 -1.00 -7.66 -1.65
N GLU A 12 -1.42 -8.19 -0.49
CA GLU A 12 -2.83 -8.19 -0.10
C GLU A 12 -3.22 -6.82 0.48
N LYS A 13 -2.57 -6.42 1.58
CA LYS A 13 -2.92 -5.21 2.31
C LYS A 13 -1.78 -4.65 3.16
N VAL A 14 -1.88 -3.37 3.49
CA VAL A 14 -1.03 -2.69 4.48
C VAL A 14 -1.89 -2.15 5.61
N VAL A 15 -1.56 -2.55 6.84
CA VAL A 15 -2.16 -2.03 8.07
C VAL A 15 -1.28 -0.89 8.59
N CYS A 16 -1.80 0.33 8.55
CA CYS A 16 -1.13 1.56 8.94
C CYS A 16 -1.45 1.96 10.39
N ALA A 17 -1.65 0.98 11.27
CA ALA A 17 -2.01 1.22 12.68
C ALA A 17 -0.94 0.68 13.63
N THR A 18 -0.67 1.40 14.73
CA THR A 18 0.16 0.93 15.85
C THR A 18 -0.54 -0.19 16.61
N LYS A 19 0.13 -0.77 17.62
CA LYS A 19 -0.50 -1.77 18.50
C LYS A 19 -1.72 -1.21 19.24
N ASP A 20 -1.70 0.09 19.54
CA ASP A 20 -2.77 0.80 20.24
C ASP A 20 -3.93 1.22 19.30
N GLY A 21 -3.79 0.95 18.00
CA GLY A 21 -4.79 1.29 16.98
C GLY A 21 -4.62 2.67 16.35
N ASP A 22 -3.66 3.46 16.83
CA ASP A 22 -3.38 4.80 16.31
C ASP A 22 -2.77 4.77 14.90
N MET A 23 -3.00 5.82 14.12
CA MET A 23 -2.44 5.94 12.78
C MET A 23 -0.90 6.03 12.84
N ALA A 24 -0.22 5.01 12.32
CA ALA A 24 1.24 4.91 12.31
C ALA A 24 1.88 5.90 11.32
N LEU A 25 1.16 6.29 10.27
CA LEU A 25 1.65 7.15 9.18
C LEU A 25 0.82 8.44 9.08
N PRO A 26 1.13 9.48 9.89
CA PRO A 26 0.35 10.73 9.88
C PRO A 26 0.33 11.41 8.50
N GLY A 27 1.40 11.24 7.71
CA GLY A 27 1.48 11.77 6.34
C GLY A 27 0.50 11.15 5.32
N LEU A 28 -0.31 10.15 5.72
CA LEU A 28 -1.25 9.42 4.85
C LEU A 28 -2.74 9.67 5.20
N GLN A 29 -3.05 10.45 6.24
CA GLN A 29 -4.37 10.53 6.90
C GLN A 29 -5.62 10.70 6.01
N SER A 30 -5.50 11.20 4.77
CA SER A 30 -6.63 11.30 3.83
C SER A 30 -6.25 10.95 2.38
N GLY A 31 -5.20 10.15 2.20
CA GLY A 31 -4.56 9.96 0.90
C GLY A 31 -4.75 8.59 0.26
N GLU A 32 -4.31 8.52 -1.00
CA GLU A 32 -4.01 7.28 -1.68
C GLU A 32 -2.52 6.95 -1.55
N ALA A 33 -2.21 5.66 -1.48
CA ALA A 33 -0.85 5.17 -1.50
C ALA A 33 -0.72 3.96 -2.41
N PHE A 34 0.50 3.68 -2.86
CA PHE A 34 0.84 2.50 -3.63
C PHE A 34 2.08 1.83 -3.04
N VAL A 35 2.22 0.53 -3.29
CA VAL A 35 3.43 -0.22 -2.91
C VAL A 35 4.33 -0.32 -4.14
N ARG A 36 5.57 0.12 -4.00
CA ARG A 36 6.63 -0.16 -4.97
C ARG A 36 7.49 -1.31 -4.45
N VAL A 37 7.60 -2.34 -5.27
CA VAL A 37 8.49 -3.47 -5.05
C VAL A 37 9.75 -3.24 -5.88
N GLU A 38 10.91 -3.28 -5.24
CA GLU A 38 12.21 -3.19 -5.90
C GLU A 38 13.03 -4.44 -5.58
N LEU A 39 13.42 -5.20 -6.61
CA LEU A 39 14.44 -6.25 -6.46
C LEU A 39 15.79 -5.66 -6.81
N ARG A 40 16.69 -5.66 -5.82
CA ARG A 40 18.07 -5.17 -5.94
C ARG A 40 19.04 -6.32 -6.14
N GLY A 41 20.20 -6.00 -6.71
CA GLY A 41 21.23 -6.99 -7.07
C GLY A 41 21.22 -7.25 -8.58
N GLY A 42 22.36 -7.09 -9.23
CA GLY A 42 22.43 -6.97 -10.69
C GLY A 42 21.60 -5.78 -11.22
N THR A 43 20.87 -6.00 -12.32
CA THR A 43 19.94 -5.02 -12.88
C THR A 43 18.69 -4.90 -12.00
N SER A 44 18.50 -3.72 -11.39
CA SER A 44 17.37 -3.49 -10.49
C SER A 44 16.03 -3.53 -11.23
N GLN A 45 15.09 -4.33 -10.74
CA GLN A 45 13.71 -4.39 -11.22
C GLN A 45 12.80 -3.63 -10.28
N LYS A 46 11.87 -2.83 -10.83
CA LYS A 46 10.95 -2.00 -10.05
C LYS A 46 9.55 -2.11 -10.61
N VAL A 47 8.59 -2.51 -9.76
CA VAL A 47 7.18 -2.60 -10.12
C VAL A 47 6.35 -1.89 -9.06
N SER A 48 5.37 -1.10 -9.49
CA SER A 48 4.46 -0.41 -8.56
C SER A 48 3.06 -0.99 -8.68
N SER A 49 2.40 -1.19 -7.54
CA SER A 49 0.99 -1.55 -7.51
C SER A 49 0.11 -0.38 -7.99
N PRO A 50 -1.16 -0.64 -8.33
CA PRO A 50 -2.19 0.39 -8.34
C PRO A 50 -2.24 1.13 -6.99
N SER A 51 -2.77 2.36 -7.02
CA SER A 51 -3.00 3.14 -5.80
C SER A 51 -4.25 2.63 -5.07
N ALA A 52 -4.19 2.58 -3.75
CA ALA A 52 -5.28 2.21 -2.86
C ALA A 52 -5.64 3.38 -1.95
N LYS A 53 -6.94 3.53 -1.67
CA LYS A 53 -7.46 4.52 -0.72
C LYS A 53 -7.37 3.99 0.70
N LEU A 54 -6.90 4.82 1.63
CA LEU A 54 -6.87 4.48 3.05
C LEU A 54 -8.32 4.39 3.59
N LYS A 55 -8.67 3.25 4.19
CA LYS A 55 -9.94 3.04 4.91
C LYS A 55 -9.68 2.34 6.22
N ASN A 56 -10.14 2.91 7.34
CA ASN A 56 -9.97 2.33 8.68
C ASN A 56 -8.51 1.92 8.98
N ASN A 57 -7.56 2.81 8.68
CA ASN A 57 -6.11 2.56 8.81
C ASN A 57 -5.58 1.38 7.97
N VAL A 58 -6.30 0.93 6.93
CA VAL A 58 -5.90 -0.17 6.05
C VAL A 58 -5.93 0.27 4.59
N LEU A 59 -4.91 -0.15 3.84
CA LEU A 59 -4.85 -0.07 2.38
C LEU A 59 -4.97 -1.49 1.83
N VAL A 60 -5.92 -1.74 0.93
CA VAL A 60 -6.11 -3.04 0.28
C VAL A 60 -5.68 -2.93 -1.18
N PHE A 61 -4.81 -3.84 -1.61
CA PHE A 61 -4.19 -3.83 -2.93
C PHE A 61 -4.56 -5.06 -3.78
N ASP A 62 -4.63 -6.24 -3.18
CA ASP A 62 -4.90 -7.53 -3.84
C ASP A 62 -4.19 -7.68 -5.19
N THR A 63 -2.93 -7.26 -5.24
CA THR A 63 -2.14 -7.16 -6.47
C THR A 63 -1.08 -8.25 -6.51
N LYS A 64 -0.79 -8.78 -7.70
CA LYS A 64 0.32 -9.72 -7.94
C LYS A 64 1.41 -9.06 -8.77
N VAL A 65 2.66 -9.35 -8.43
CA VAL A 65 3.86 -8.86 -9.09
C VAL A 65 4.81 -10.04 -9.27
N SER A 66 5.45 -10.14 -10.42
CA SER A 66 6.47 -11.16 -10.70
C SER A 66 7.79 -10.45 -11.02
N LEU A 67 8.87 -10.96 -10.44
CA LEU A 67 10.23 -10.43 -10.61
C LEU A 67 11.18 -11.58 -10.96
N ASP A 68 12.07 -11.34 -11.91
CA ASP A 68 13.06 -12.34 -12.31
C ASP A 68 14.16 -12.45 -11.25
N LEU A 69 14.39 -13.65 -10.73
CA LEU A 69 15.51 -13.91 -9.83
C LEU A 69 16.77 -14.25 -10.65
N THR A 70 17.84 -13.57 -10.31
CA THR A 70 19.20 -13.82 -10.82
C THR A 70 20.12 -14.20 -9.66
N ASP A 71 21.28 -14.77 -9.95
CA ASP A 71 22.27 -15.10 -8.92
C ASP A 71 22.80 -13.86 -8.17
N ASP A 72 22.77 -12.71 -8.84
CA ASP A 72 23.16 -11.42 -8.26
C ASP A 72 22.06 -10.79 -7.38
N SER A 73 20.84 -11.33 -7.38
CA SER A 73 19.70 -10.78 -6.64
C SER A 73 19.95 -10.84 -5.13
N SER A 74 19.89 -9.69 -4.47
CA SER A 74 20.37 -9.50 -3.09
C SER A 74 19.28 -9.13 -2.09
N GLU A 75 18.42 -8.18 -2.44
CA GLU A 75 17.43 -7.62 -1.51
C GLU A 75 16.11 -7.28 -2.23
N LEU A 76 15.00 -7.77 -1.67
CA LEU A 76 13.67 -7.30 -2.01
C LEU A 76 13.31 -6.12 -1.10
N ARG A 77 13.08 -4.94 -1.68
CA ARG A 77 12.57 -3.77 -0.97
C ARG A 77 11.11 -3.53 -1.28
N LEU A 78 10.35 -3.26 -0.22
CA LEU A 78 8.96 -2.87 -0.28
C LEU A 78 8.86 -1.44 0.21
N LEU A 79 8.34 -0.56 -0.63
CA LEU A 79 8.24 0.87 -0.36
C LEU A 79 6.77 1.28 -0.43
N LEU A 80 6.19 1.66 0.71
CA LEU A 80 4.89 2.30 0.71
C LEU A 80 5.07 3.78 0.34
N CYS A 81 4.46 4.19 -0.76
CA CYS A 81 4.64 5.50 -1.34
C CYS A 81 3.30 6.24 -1.45
N LYS A 82 3.35 7.57 -1.34
CA LYS A 82 2.27 8.46 -1.79
C LYS A 82 2.76 9.34 -2.93
N LYS A 83 1.86 9.71 -3.84
CA LYS A 83 2.15 10.78 -4.80
C LYS A 83 2.29 12.10 -4.04
N LYS A 84 3.22 12.95 -4.46
CA LYS A 84 3.36 14.30 -3.90
C LYS A 84 2.30 15.20 -4.50
N ASP A 85 1.58 15.92 -3.65
CA ASP A 85 0.54 16.85 -4.10
C ASP A 85 1.13 17.92 -5.02
N GLY A 86 0.45 18.16 -6.14
CA GLY A 86 0.86 19.16 -7.15
C GLY A 86 2.07 18.78 -8.00
N VAL A 87 2.69 17.60 -7.81
CA VAL A 87 3.84 17.17 -8.62
C VAL A 87 3.69 15.71 -9.06
N ALA A 88 3.18 15.51 -10.28
CA ALA A 88 2.84 14.19 -10.80
C ALA A 88 4.00 13.18 -10.85
N SER A 89 5.25 13.64 -10.96
CA SER A 89 6.44 12.80 -11.08
C SER A 89 7.14 12.49 -9.75
N GLN A 90 6.78 13.18 -8.67
CA GLN A 90 7.44 13.00 -7.37
C GLN A 90 6.61 12.13 -6.44
N ASN A 91 7.28 11.17 -5.81
CA ASN A 91 6.68 10.28 -4.84
C ASN A 91 7.38 10.47 -3.50
N THR A 92 6.61 10.45 -2.42
CA THR A 92 7.14 10.43 -1.05
C THR A 92 7.08 9.00 -0.54
N VAL A 93 8.23 8.46 -0.13
CA VAL A 93 8.26 7.17 0.57
C VAL A 93 7.83 7.41 2.01
N LEU A 94 6.78 6.71 2.43
CA LEU A 94 6.21 6.81 3.78
C LEU A 94 6.89 5.82 4.72
N SER A 95 7.01 4.58 4.28
CA SER A 95 7.64 3.51 5.02
C SER A 95 8.21 2.43 4.09
N ALA A 96 9.13 1.62 4.62
CA ALA A 96 9.86 0.63 3.86
C ALA A 96 10.11 -0.66 4.66
N ALA A 97 10.27 -1.77 3.96
CA ALA A 97 10.86 -3.01 4.46
C ALA A 97 11.90 -3.54 3.47
N GLY A 98 12.92 -4.20 3.99
CA GLY A 98 13.92 -4.95 3.21
C GLY A 98 13.92 -6.41 3.64
N ILE A 99 13.96 -7.32 2.66
CA ILE A 99 14.03 -8.77 2.90
C ILE A 99 15.17 -9.29 2.02
N TYR A 100 16.14 -9.99 2.60
CA TYR A 100 17.22 -10.57 1.82
C TYR A 100 16.69 -11.72 0.95
N VAL A 101 17.07 -11.74 -0.33
CA VAL A 101 16.62 -12.74 -1.29
C VAL A 101 17.01 -14.15 -0.86
N LYS A 102 18.21 -14.31 -0.29
CA LYS A 102 18.68 -15.59 0.28
C LYS A 102 17.71 -16.17 1.32
N ASP A 103 17.04 -15.31 2.11
CA ASP A 103 16.12 -15.74 3.15
C ASP A 103 14.76 -16.08 2.54
N ILE A 104 14.35 -15.37 1.49
CA ILE A 104 13.16 -15.71 0.69
C ILE A 104 13.33 -17.09 0.06
N ILE A 105 14.47 -17.36 -0.60
CA ILE A 105 14.73 -18.65 -1.26
C ILE A 105 14.68 -19.80 -0.26
N LYS A 106 15.20 -19.61 0.95
CA LYS A 106 15.19 -20.65 2.00
C LYS A 106 13.83 -20.88 2.64
N ALA A 107 12.98 -19.84 2.69
CA ALA A 107 11.73 -19.87 3.44
C ALA A 107 10.47 -19.96 2.55
N ALA A 108 10.60 -19.80 1.23
CA ALA A 108 9.48 -19.94 0.30
C ALA A 108 8.85 -21.35 0.38
N PRO A 109 7.52 -21.47 0.34
CA PRO A 109 6.53 -20.39 0.22
C PRO A 109 6.31 -19.61 1.53
N ILE A 110 6.10 -18.29 1.42
CA ILE A 110 5.91 -17.40 2.57
C ILE A 110 4.52 -16.78 2.52
N VAL A 111 3.76 -16.84 3.62
CA VAL A 111 2.52 -16.07 3.81
C VAL A 111 2.52 -15.43 5.19
N LYS A 112 2.97 -14.17 5.27
CA LYS A 112 3.24 -13.50 6.56
C LYS A 112 3.04 -11.98 6.51
N TYR A 113 2.96 -11.38 7.69
CA TYR A 113 3.07 -9.93 7.86
C TYR A 113 4.54 -9.53 8.02
N PHE A 114 4.94 -8.46 7.36
CA PHE A 114 6.24 -7.82 7.50
C PHE A 114 6.08 -6.42 8.06
N ASP A 115 6.98 -6.04 8.97
CA ASP A 115 6.98 -4.69 9.54
C ASP A 115 7.57 -3.70 8.55
N LEU A 116 6.84 -2.61 8.33
CA LEU A 116 7.33 -1.45 7.60
C LEU A 116 7.85 -0.44 8.62
N PHE A 117 8.97 0.20 8.30
CA PHE A 117 9.58 1.24 9.12
C PHE A 117 9.48 2.58 8.40
N LYS A 118 9.21 3.65 9.17
CA LYS A 118 9.09 5.01 8.61
C LYS A 118 10.37 5.39 7.86
N SER A 119 10.21 6.01 6.69
CA SER A 119 11.35 6.46 5.90
C SER A 119 11.91 7.81 6.37
N TYR A 120 11.14 8.54 7.17
CA TYR A 120 11.54 9.77 7.85
C TYR A 120 11.48 9.55 9.36
N GLY A 121 12.62 9.73 10.03
CA GLY A 121 12.76 9.45 11.45
C GLY A 121 12.77 7.95 11.79
N ALA A 122 13.00 7.63 13.06
CA ALA A 122 12.89 6.27 13.57
C ALA A 122 11.43 5.96 13.92
N GLY A 123 10.93 4.79 13.53
CA GLY A 123 9.65 4.30 14.06
C GLY A 123 8.93 3.30 13.18
N PHE A 124 7.93 2.67 13.79
CA PHE A 124 7.04 1.73 13.14
C PHE A 124 6.10 2.43 12.15
N GLY A 125 6.05 1.93 10.92
CA GLY A 125 5.30 2.49 9.79
C GLY A 125 4.16 1.60 9.30
N GLY A 126 3.78 0.56 10.05
CA GLY A 126 2.71 -0.36 9.70
C GLY A 126 3.18 -1.79 9.42
N LYS A 127 2.26 -2.66 8.99
CA LYS A 127 2.58 -4.04 8.55
C LYS A 127 2.01 -4.30 7.17
N VAL A 128 2.77 -4.95 6.30
CA VAL A 128 2.29 -5.43 4.99
C VAL A 128 2.07 -6.93 5.03
N LYS A 129 0.91 -7.41 4.56
CA LYS A 129 0.65 -8.84 4.37
C LYS A 129 1.06 -9.24 2.95
N LEU A 130 1.96 -10.22 2.87
CA LEU A 130 2.48 -10.74 1.61
C LEU A 130 2.29 -12.26 1.52
N SER A 131 2.08 -12.72 0.31
CA SER A 131 2.33 -14.10 -0.11
C SER A 131 3.45 -14.12 -1.14
N MET A 132 4.43 -15.02 -1.01
CA MET A 132 5.55 -15.14 -1.93
C MET A 132 5.82 -16.60 -2.29
N THR A 133 5.96 -16.89 -3.58
CA THR A 133 6.35 -18.19 -4.12
C THR A 133 7.44 -18.04 -5.17
N ILE A 134 8.23 -19.09 -5.37
CA ILE A 134 9.25 -19.15 -6.43
C ILE A 134 8.82 -20.23 -7.42
N SER A 135 8.86 -19.91 -8.70
CA SER A 135 8.55 -20.83 -9.80
C SER A 135 9.69 -20.86 -10.81
N ASP A 136 9.88 -21.99 -11.47
CA ASP A 136 10.75 -22.10 -12.63
C ASP A 136 10.00 -21.61 -13.88
N GLY A 137 10.61 -20.73 -14.68
CA GLY A 137 10.07 -20.25 -15.95
C GLY A 137 10.17 -18.74 -16.19
N SER A 138 9.80 -18.27 -17.39
CA SER A 138 9.54 -16.85 -17.65
C SER A 138 8.10 -16.55 -17.22
N GLY A 139 7.93 -15.72 -16.19
CA GLY A 139 6.63 -15.48 -15.57
C GLY A 139 5.61 -14.88 -16.52
N GLU A 140 4.69 -15.70 -17.02
CA GLU A 140 3.32 -15.27 -17.31
C GLU A 140 2.44 -15.72 -16.15
N PRO A 141 1.57 -14.84 -15.62
CA PRO A 141 0.52 -15.31 -14.73
C PRO A 141 -0.43 -16.18 -15.57
N GLU A 142 -0.39 -17.49 -15.39
CA GLU A 142 -1.44 -18.38 -15.90
C GLU A 142 -2.78 -17.96 -15.28
N SER A 143 -3.49 -17.09 -15.99
CA SER A 143 -4.91 -16.88 -15.80
C SER A 143 -5.63 -18.08 -16.40
N LYS A 144 -5.70 -19.19 -15.64
CA LYS A 144 -6.68 -20.23 -15.91
C LYS A 144 -8.08 -19.70 -15.60
N ALA A 145 -8.66 -19.01 -16.58
CA ALA A 145 -10.10 -18.94 -16.70
C ALA A 145 -10.60 -20.29 -17.26
N PRO A 146 -11.60 -20.96 -16.66
CA PRO A 146 -12.35 -21.97 -17.37
C PRO A 146 -13.28 -21.26 -18.37
N ALA A 147 -13.06 -21.51 -19.66
CA ALA A 147 -13.96 -21.14 -20.74
C ALA A 147 -14.63 -22.41 -21.28
N GLU A 148 -15.91 -22.57 -20.97
CA GLU A 148 -16.95 -23.28 -21.73
C GLU A 148 -18.23 -22.56 -21.29
N GLY A 149 -19.12 -22.02 -22.11
CA GLY A 149 -19.44 -22.24 -23.52
C GLY A 149 -20.97 -22.13 -23.60
N ALA A 150 -21.45 -21.09 -24.30
CA ALA A 150 -22.78 -20.83 -24.90
C ALA A 150 -24.03 -21.66 -24.46
N ALA A 151 -25.26 -21.14 -24.33
CA ALA A 151 -25.97 -20.21 -25.20
C ALA A 151 -27.33 -19.76 -24.60
N LYS A 152 -27.90 -18.72 -25.22
CA LYS A 152 -29.19 -18.01 -25.05
C LYS A 152 -30.48 -18.85 -24.85
N ALA A 153 -31.42 -18.27 -24.10
CA ALA A 153 -32.82 -17.94 -24.50
C ALA A 153 -33.50 -17.13 -23.36
N ALA A 154 -33.72 -15.81 -23.49
CA ALA A 154 -34.91 -15.15 -24.03
C ALA A 154 -36.22 -15.29 -23.21
N SER A 155 -36.44 -14.33 -22.28
CA SER A 155 -37.65 -13.49 -22.03
C SER A 155 -39.03 -14.11 -21.68
N PRO A 156 -40.05 -13.35 -21.20
CA PRO A 156 -40.11 -12.07 -20.44
C PRO A 156 -41.18 -12.07 -19.30
N LEU A 157 -41.50 -10.87 -18.78
CA LEU A 157 -42.74 -10.38 -18.13
C LEU A 157 -42.73 -10.12 -16.60
N GLY A 158 -43.18 -8.90 -16.25
CA GLY A 158 -43.75 -8.53 -14.96
C GLY A 158 -43.21 -7.23 -14.38
N THR A 159 -43.57 -6.07 -14.93
CA THR A 159 -44.51 -5.09 -14.32
C THR A 159 -44.00 -4.36 -13.07
N ASP A 160 -43.56 -3.11 -13.28
CA ASP A 160 -43.76 -1.95 -12.39
C ASP A 160 -45.25 -1.82 -11.95
N PRO A 161 -45.63 -1.08 -10.87
CA PRO A 161 -45.04 0.22 -10.54
C PRO A 161 -45.07 0.69 -9.04
N GLU A 162 -44.40 1.82 -8.84
CA GLU A 162 -44.85 3.00 -8.06
C GLU A 162 -44.81 3.08 -6.52
N GLN A 163 -44.38 4.29 -6.10
CA GLN A 163 -44.72 5.04 -4.87
C GLN A 163 -44.03 4.58 -3.55
N THR A 164 -43.57 5.43 -2.64
CA THR A 164 -43.65 6.89 -2.45
C THR A 164 -42.74 7.36 -1.30
N LYS A 165 -42.42 8.66 -1.31
CA LYS A 165 -42.37 9.62 -0.17
C LYS A 165 -41.24 9.57 0.90
N LYS A 166 -40.43 10.64 0.82
CA LYS A 166 -40.22 11.73 1.82
C LYS A 166 -39.82 11.42 3.28
N ALA A 167 -38.64 11.97 3.61
CA ALA A 167 -38.34 12.98 4.64
C ALA A 167 -38.19 12.63 6.15
N LYS A 168 -37.03 13.00 6.72
CA LYS A 168 -36.77 13.80 7.96
C LYS A 168 -35.26 13.78 8.26
N LYS A 169 -34.52 14.88 8.45
CA LYS A 169 -34.57 16.03 9.40
C LYS A 169 -34.28 15.63 10.86
N GLY A 170 -33.08 15.98 11.33
CA GLY A 170 -32.60 15.96 12.73
C GLY A 170 -31.06 15.87 12.73
N GLY A 171 -30.24 16.82 13.16
CA GLY A 171 -30.43 17.90 14.13
C GLY A 171 -29.90 17.46 15.49
N PHE A 172 -28.59 17.69 15.77
CA PHE A 172 -28.08 17.86 17.15
C PHE A 172 -26.83 18.78 17.16
N PRO A 173 -26.75 19.77 18.05
CA PRO A 173 -25.73 20.82 18.08
C PRO A 173 -24.69 20.71 19.23
N LEU A 174 -23.63 21.53 19.12
CA LEU A 174 -22.80 22.17 20.15
C LEU A 174 -22.06 21.35 21.23
N LYS A 175 -20.73 21.60 21.29
CA LYS A 175 -19.87 21.88 22.48
C LYS A 175 -18.46 22.16 21.95
N LEU A 176 -18.00 23.41 21.80
CA LEU A 176 -17.52 24.35 22.83
C LEU A 176 -16.52 23.72 23.82
N LEU A 177 -15.23 23.96 23.59
CA LEU A 177 -14.21 24.04 24.65
C LEU A 177 -13.19 25.12 24.28
N LEU A 178 -13.37 26.27 24.93
CA LEU A 178 -12.41 27.35 25.10
C LEU A 178 -11.36 26.92 26.15
N LEU A 179 -10.09 27.29 25.92
CA LEU A 179 -9.08 27.72 26.93
C LEU A 179 -7.82 28.11 26.12
N ALA A 180 -7.50 29.39 25.87
CA ALA A 180 -7.01 30.44 26.76
C ALA A 180 -5.59 30.22 27.33
N ALA A 181 -4.69 31.09 26.87
CA ALA A 181 -3.65 31.82 27.61
C ALA A 181 -2.20 31.28 27.69
N ALA A 182 -1.31 32.25 27.40
CA ALA A 182 -0.08 32.59 28.12
C ALA A 182 1.28 32.23 27.47
N GLY A 183 1.92 33.27 26.93
CA GLY A 183 3.26 33.69 27.40
C GLY A 183 4.46 33.19 26.59
N GLY A 184 5.31 34.12 26.14
CA GLY A 184 6.66 33.76 25.70
C GLY A 184 7.35 34.79 24.80
N ALA A 185 8.04 35.72 25.45
CA ALA A 185 8.84 36.83 24.96
C ALA A 185 9.72 36.67 23.69
N VAL A 186 9.87 37.84 23.07
CA VAL A 186 10.88 38.35 22.14
C VAL A 186 12.33 37.92 22.47
N ALA A 187 13.12 37.58 21.43
CA ALA A 187 14.53 37.95 21.35
C ALA A 187 14.98 38.03 19.87
N VAL A 188 15.20 39.26 19.40
CA VAL A 188 15.91 39.59 18.17
C VAL A 188 17.40 39.61 18.49
N VAL A 189 18.22 38.85 17.76
CA VAL A 189 19.67 39.10 17.69
C VAL A 189 20.06 39.29 16.24
N LYS A 190 20.35 40.55 15.92
CA LYS A 190 20.85 41.08 14.65
C LYS A 190 22.36 40.81 14.59
N GLY A 191 22.76 39.84 13.76
CA GLY A 191 24.17 39.53 13.49
C GLY A 191 24.76 40.48 12.44
N MET A 192 25.60 41.40 12.91
CA MET A 192 26.51 42.26 12.15
C MET A 192 27.51 41.39 11.37
N ARG A 193 27.64 41.60 10.05
CA ARG A 193 28.85 41.23 9.29
C ARG A 193 29.61 42.50 8.94
N ARG A 194 30.91 42.44 9.20
CA ARG A 194 31.93 43.41 8.81
C ARG A 194 32.09 43.46 7.30
#